data_AF-A0A1A9G504-F1
#
_entry.id   AF-A0A1A9G504-F1
#
_cell.length_a   1.000
_cell.length_b   1.000
_cell.length_c   1.000
_cell.angle_alpha   90.00
_cell.angle_beta   90.00
_cell.angle_gamma   90.00
#
_symmetry.space_group_name_H-M   'P 1'
#
loop_
_entity.id
_entity.type
_entity.pdbx_description
1 polymer ?
#
loop_
_entity_poly.entity_id
_entity_poly.type
_entity_poly.pdbx_seq_one_letter_code
_entity_poly.pdbx_strand_id
1 'polypeptide(L)'
;MKFLPTSFRLSRKLLIIVTGVVVLTGASGAAAIFVGRDALLGPPAEQVSGAACTTVSTVRLDRNGQQWLRKYVRSDAKDGDVRIKTALRVAGAVSNHEEADLYQVILLDAAGPVNRADMRGRAIGAEVLFARNPSAIPGMAAPFVARYTTGQPAGNGEFYGERKELSLDEIKTIVTAMKERADCIDPHAVEEAGGHREAKAEGGHGEASAEDGSHEVAASEH
;
A
#
# COMPACT_ATOMS: atom_id res chain seq x y z
N MET A 1 -7.29 50.04 -41.24
CA MET A 1 -8.74 49.89 -40.91
C MET A 1 -8.83 49.30 -39.52
N LYS A 2 -9.60 49.94 -38.63
CA LYS A 2 -9.64 49.71 -37.18
C LYS A 2 -11.06 49.30 -36.83
N PHE A 3 -11.29 48.06 -36.41
CA PHE A 3 -12.55 47.62 -35.81
C PHE A 3 -12.30 46.51 -34.78
N LEU A 4 -11.94 46.92 -33.56
CA LEU A 4 -12.38 46.19 -32.37
C LEU A 4 -13.74 46.77 -31.98
N PRO A 5 -14.83 45.99 -31.94
CA PRO A 5 -16.06 46.44 -31.31
C PRO A 5 -16.00 46.11 -29.81
N THR A 6 -15.52 47.07 -29.02
CA THR A 6 -15.72 47.07 -27.56
C THR A 6 -16.90 47.99 -27.25
N SER A 7 -18.08 47.42 -27.05
CA SER A 7 -19.06 47.89 -26.04
C SER A 7 -20.35 47.07 -26.11
N PHE A 8 -20.30 45.80 -25.71
CA PHE A 8 -21.53 45.10 -25.33
C PHE A 8 -21.93 45.64 -23.95
N ARG A 9 -22.77 46.69 -23.90
CA ARG A 9 -23.37 47.13 -22.64
C ARG A 9 -24.38 46.08 -22.21
N LEU A 10 -23.94 45.09 -21.41
CA LEU A 10 -24.85 44.12 -20.80
C LEU A 10 -25.86 44.89 -19.95
N SER A 11 -27.09 44.98 -20.47
CA SER A 11 -28.23 45.50 -19.73
C SER A 11 -28.37 44.72 -18.42
N ARG A 12 -28.61 45.44 -17.31
CA ARG A 12 -28.81 44.83 -15.98
C ARG A 12 -29.89 43.73 -16.02
N LYS A 13 -30.88 43.86 -16.92
CA LYS A 13 -31.94 42.85 -17.15
C LYS A 13 -31.40 41.60 -17.87
N LEU A 14 -30.52 41.76 -18.85
CA LEU A 14 -29.88 40.65 -19.55
C LEU A 14 -28.97 39.86 -18.60
N LEU A 15 -28.24 40.57 -17.72
CA LEU A 15 -27.42 39.96 -16.68
C LEU A 15 -28.28 39.09 -15.75
N ILE A 16 -29.41 39.60 -15.26
CA ILE A 16 -30.33 38.83 -14.40
C ILE A 16 -30.88 37.58 -15.11
N ILE A 17 -31.23 37.68 -16.40
CA ILE A 17 -31.73 36.53 -17.17
C ILE A 17 -30.63 35.49 -17.36
N VAL A 18 -29.43 35.90 -17.76
CA VAL A 18 -28.30 34.99 -17.95
C VAL A 18 -27.91 34.35 -16.63
N THR A 19 -27.84 35.11 -15.54
CA THR A 19 -27.57 34.56 -14.20
C THR A 19 -28.67 33.60 -13.77
N GLY A 20 -29.94 33.91 -14.00
CA GLY A 20 -31.07 33.03 -13.69
C GLY A 20 -31.01 31.71 -14.45
N VAL A 21 -30.73 31.76 -15.77
CA VAL A 21 -30.56 30.57 -16.61
C VAL A 21 -29.37 29.76 -16.14
N VAL A 22 -28.20 30.38 -15.91
CA VAL A 22 -26.99 29.69 -15.45
C VAL A 22 -27.20 29.03 -14.08
N VAL A 23 -27.90 29.69 -13.15
CA VAL A 23 -28.22 29.11 -11.83
C VAL A 23 -29.18 27.93 -11.97
N LEU A 24 -30.22 28.04 -12.80
CA LEU A 24 -31.20 26.96 -13.02
C LEU A 24 -30.58 25.76 -13.75
N THR A 25 -29.80 25.99 -14.82
CA THR A 25 -29.14 24.90 -15.56
C THR A 25 -27.94 24.33 -14.80
N GLY A 26 -27.23 25.15 -14.03
CA GLY A 26 -26.10 24.74 -13.20
C GLY A 26 -26.52 23.83 -12.05
N ALA A 27 -27.67 24.12 -11.42
CA ALA A 27 -28.23 23.27 -10.36
C ALA A 27 -28.63 21.87 -10.89
N SER A 28 -29.28 21.79 -12.06
CA SER A 28 -29.67 20.50 -12.65
C SER A 28 -28.48 19.69 -13.18
N GLY A 29 -27.46 20.35 -13.74
CA GLY A 29 -26.24 19.69 -14.20
C GLY A 29 -25.41 19.07 -13.07
N ALA A 30 -25.30 19.76 -11.93
CA ALA A 30 -24.58 19.24 -10.76
C ALA A 30 -25.23 17.98 -10.16
N ALA A 31 -26.58 17.95 -10.10
CA ALA A 31 -27.31 16.79 -9.62
C ALA A 31 -27.13 15.56 -10.52
N ALA A 32 -27.14 15.75 -11.84
CA ALA A 32 -26.94 14.66 -12.80
C ALA A 32 -25.52 14.06 -12.72
N ILE A 33 -24.49 14.89 -12.49
CA ILE A 33 -23.11 14.41 -12.30
C ILE A 33 -22.97 13.65 -10.98
N PHE A 34 -23.61 14.11 -9.91
CA PHE A 34 -23.50 13.44 -8.60
C PHE A 34 -24.18 12.06 -8.60
N VAL A 35 -25.40 11.96 -9.16
CA VAL A 35 -26.15 10.70 -9.23
C VAL A 35 -25.65 9.78 -10.35
N GLY A 36 -25.16 10.36 -11.46
CA GLY A 36 -24.66 9.60 -12.62
C GLY A 36 -23.17 9.32 -12.61
N ARG A 37 -22.42 9.71 -11.57
CA ARG A 37 -20.96 9.61 -11.55
C ARG A 37 -20.46 8.20 -11.79
N ASP A 38 -21.08 7.21 -11.15
CA ASP A 38 -20.63 5.82 -11.26
C ASP A 38 -20.98 5.22 -12.63
N ALA A 39 -22.07 5.67 -13.26
CA ALA A 39 -22.46 5.25 -14.60
C ALA A 39 -21.61 5.92 -15.71
N LEU A 40 -21.16 7.16 -15.48
CA LEU A 40 -20.40 7.95 -16.45
C LEU A 40 -18.87 7.82 -16.30
N LEU A 41 -18.37 7.73 -15.07
CA LEU A 41 -16.93 7.71 -14.74
C LEU A 41 -16.46 6.35 -14.17
N GLY A 42 -17.39 5.42 -13.92
CA GLY A 42 -17.11 4.15 -13.26
C GLY A 42 -16.99 4.28 -11.74
N PRO A 43 -16.88 3.15 -11.03
CA PRO A 43 -16.74 3.14 -9.57
C PRO A 43 -15.46 3.90 -9.14
N PRO A 44 -15.47 4.53 -7.94
CA PRO A 44 -14.31 5.24 -7.42
C PRO A 44 -13.07 4.34 -7.38
N ALA A 45 -11.88 4.90 -7.64
CA ALA A 45 -10.63 4.16 -7.58
C ALA A 45 -10.44 3.42 -6.25
N GLU A 46 -10.86 4.03 -5.13
CA GLU A 46 -10.86 3.43 -3.80
C GLU A 46 -11.69 2.14 -3.71
N GLN A 47 -12.83 2.09 -4.40
CA GLN A 47 -13.69 0.91 -4.41
C GLN A 47 -13.15 -0.23 -5.28
N VAL A 48 -12.27 0.08 -6.25
CA VAL A 48 -11.72 -0.91 -7.18
C VAL A 48 -10.33 -1.38 -6.76
N SER A 49 -9.45 -0.44 -6.39
CA SER A 49 -8.03 -0.68 -6.13
C SER A 49 -7.65 -0.44 -4.66
N GLY A 50 -8.61 -0.11 -3.80
CA GLY A 50 -8.38 0.21 -2.39
C GLY A 50 -8.00 1.66 -2.16
N ALA A 51 -7.97 2.06 -0.90
CA ALA A 51 -7.68 3.42 -0.45
C ALA A 51 -6.21 3.82 -0.57
N ALA A 52 -5.95 5.13 -0.46
CA ALA A 52 -4.61 5.67 -0.26
C ALA A 52 -4.00 5.14 1.04
N CYS A 53 -2.68 5.00 1.06
CA CYS A 53 -1.97 4.43 2.20
C CYS A 53 -0.53 4.94 2.29
N THR A 54 0.04 4.86 3.49
CA THR A 54 1.44 5.13 3.77
C THR A 54 2.14 3.90 4.34
N THR A 55 3.42 3.75 4.02
CA THR A 55 4.27 2.71 4.60
C THR A 55 4.62 3.08 6.04
N VAL A 56 4.44 2.14 6.97
CA VAL A 56 4.86 2.30 8.37
C VAL A 56 6.20 1.67 8.62
N SER A 57 6.38 0.43 8.16
CA SER A 57 7.69 -0.25 8.19
C SER A 57 7.71 -1.44 7.23
N THR A 58 8.91 -1.77 6.75
CA THR A 58 9.16 -3.00 6.00
C THR A 58 10.21 -3.82 6.74
N VAL A 59 9.94 -5.10 6.93
CA VAL A 59 10.79 -6.02 7.69
C VAL A 59 11.18 -7.17 6.79
N ARG A 60 12.48 -7.40 6.63
CA ARG A 60 13.01 -8.59 5.98
C ARG A 60 13.45 -9.58 7.06
N LEU A 61 13.07 -10.84 6.89
CA LEU A 61 13.44 -11.93 7.80
C LEU A 61 14.01 -13.07 6.96
N ASP A 62 15.12 -13.64 7.40
CA ASP A 62 15.57 -14.94 6.91
C ASP A 62 14.95 -16.03 7.78
N ARG A 63 14.31 -17.01 7.16
CA ARG A 63 13.76 -18.17 7.87
C ARG A 63 14.03 -19.44 7.09
N ASN A 64 14.93 -20.27 7.64
CA ASN A 64 15.35 -21.53 7.03
C ASN A 64 15.84 -21.34 5.58
N GLY A 65 16.59 -20.26 5.31
CA GLY A 65 17.08 -19.93 3.98
C GLY A 65 16.02 -19.34 3.04
N GLN A 66 14.83 -19.03 3.54
CA GLN A 66 13.78 -18.32 2.80
C GLN A 66 13.75 -16.85 3.21
N GLN A 67 13.65 -15.95 2.24
CA GLN A 67 13.50 -14.51 2.46
C GLN A 67 12.03 -14.16 2.62
N TRP A 68 11.65 -13.69 3.80
CA TRP A 68 10.28 -13.27 4.12
C TRP A 68 10.25 -11.75 4.24
N LEU A 69 9.39 -11.10 3.47
CA LEU A 69 9.17 -9.67 3.50
C LEU A 69 7.82 -9.37 4.13
N ARG A 70 7.84 -8.73 5.29
CA ARG A 70 6.63 -8.26 5.99
C ARG A 70 6.54 -6.75 5.95
N LYS A 71 5.52 -6.21 5.29
CA LYS A 71 5.27 -4.79 5.13
C LYS A 71 4.04 -4.37 5.94
N TYR A 72 4.20 -3.35 6.77
CA TYR A 72 3.13 -2.71 7.52
C TYR A 72 2.76 -1.41 6.83
N VAL A 73 1.49 -1.26 6.50
CA VAL A 73 0.93 -0.05 5.87
C VAL A 73 -0.24 0.45 6.68
N ARG A 74 -0.55 1.74 6.56
CA ARG A 74 -1.71 2.35 7.21
C ARG A 74 -2.58 3.08 6.22
N SER A 75 -3.89 3.13 6.50
CA SER A 75 -4.88 3.78 5.65
C SER A 75 -6.08 4.25 6.50
N ASP A 76 -6.82 5.24 6.00
CA ASP A 76 -8.08 5.71 6.58
C ASP A 76 -9.30 4.85 6.19
N ALA A 77 -9.09 3.76 5.44
CA ALA A 77 -10.14 2.87 4.95
C ALA A 77 -11.02 2.28 6.07
N LYS A 78 -12.30 2.69 6.09
CA LYS A 78 -13.27 2.28 7.11
C LYS A 78 -13.94 0.95 6.81
N ASP A 79 -14.08 0.60 5.54
CA ASP A 79 -14.71 -0.65 5.12
C ASP A 79 -13.67 -1.77 4.92
N GLY A 80 -14.05 -2.99 5.32
CA GLY A 80 -13.17 -4.15 5.25
C GLY A 80 -12.80 -4.56 3.83
N ASP A 81 -13.72 -4.39 2.88
CA ASP A 81 -13.49 -4.69 1.47
C ASP A 81 -12.48 -3.69 0.85
N VAL A 82 -12.55 -2.42 1.22
CA VAL A 82 -11.56 -1.41 0.79
C VAL A 82 -10.18 -1.74 1.38
N ARG A 83 -10.12 -2.10 2.67
CA ARG A 83 -8.86 -2.51 3.31
C ARG A 83 -8.20 -3.71 2.62
N ILE A 84 -8.96 -4.76 2.30
CA ILE A 84 -8.39 -5.94 1.67
C ILE A 84 -7.94 -5.66 0.23
N LYS A 85 -8.68 -4.82 -0.52
CA LYS A 85 -8.24 -4.34 -1.84
C LYS A 85 -6.93 -3.56 -1.74
N THR A 86 -6.80 -2.66 -0.78
CA THR A 86 -5.55 -1.92 -0.53
C THR A 86 -4.38 -2.88 -0.26
N ALA A 87 -4.56 -3.85 0.64
CA ALA A 87 -3.52 -4.81 0.97
C ALA A 87 -3.12 -5.71 -0.23
N LEU A 88 -4.09 -6.15 -1.04
CA LEU A 88 -3.85 -6.92 -2.27
C LEU A 88 -3.09 -6.10 -3.32
N ARG A 89 -3.48 -4.83 -3.53
CA ARG A 89 -2.78 -3.90 -4.42
C ARG A 89 -1.32 -3.76 -4.00
N VAL A 90 -1.07 -3.51 -2.71
CA VAL A 90 0.27 -3.35 -2.17
C VAL A 90 1.09 -4.63 -2.27
N ALA A 91 0.51 -5.80 -1.99
CA ALA A 91 1.21 -7.08 -2.15
C ALA A 91 1.65 -7.32 -3.60
N GLY A 92 0.76 -7.00 -4.55
CA GLY A 92 1.08 -7.01 -5.98
C GLY A 92 2.21 -6.03 -6.32
N ALA A 93 2.14 -4.79 -5.83
CA ALA A 93 3.17 -3.78 -6.07
C ALA A 93 4.54 -4.22 -5.51
N VAL A 94 4.60 -4.59 -4.23
CA VAL A 94 5.84 -5.00 -3.57
C VAL A 94 6.45 -6.22 -4.24
N SER A 95 5.64 -7.23 -4.58
CA SER A 95 6.15 -8.44 -5.23
C SER A 95 6.72 -8.21 -6.63
N ASN A 96 6.40 -7.09 -7.29
CA ASN A 96 6.99 -6.72 -8.58
C ASN A 96 8.33 -5.98 -8.46
N HIS A 97 8.64 -5.42 -7.28
CA HIS A 97 9.82 -4.58 -7.06
C HIS A 97 10.86 -5.20 -6.12
N GLU A 98 10.45 -6.14 -5.28
CA GLU A 98 11.28 -6.79 -4.27
C GLU A 98 11.31 -8.30 -4.51
N GLU A 99 12.45 -8.93 -4.25
CA GLU A 99 12.59 -10.39 -4.29
C GLU A 99 12.49 -10.98 -2.88
N ALA A 100 11.43 -11.75 -2.66
CA ALA A 100 11.18 -12.54 -1.45
C ALA A 100 10.39 -13.82 -1.82
N ASP A 101 10.53 -14.84 -0.97
CA ASP A 101 9.78 -16.09 -1.07
C ASP A 101 8.35 -15.93 -0.55
N LEU A 102 8.19 -15.11 0.49
CA LEU A 102 6.91 -14.79 1.12
C LEU A 102 6.77 -13.28 1.32
N TYR A 103 5.67 -12.73 0.81
CA TYR A 103 5.25 -11.35 1.04
C TYR A 103 4.06 -11.35 2.01
N GLN A 104 4.18 -10.60 3.09
CA GLN A 104 3.12 -10.40 4.07
C GLN A 104 2.81 -8.91 4.17
N VAL A 105 1.67 -8.49 3.66
CA VAL A 105 1.21 -7.10 3.76
C VAL A 105 0.15 -7.01 4.85
N ILE A 106 0.40 -6.17 5.84
CA ILE A 106 -0.48 -5.95 6.99
C ILE A 106 -0.96 -4.50 6.93
N LEU A 107 -2.28 -4.33 6.93
CA LEU A 107 -2.92 -3.02 6.94
C LEU A 107 -3.46 -2.69 8.33
N LEU A 108 -3.03 -1.52 8.83
CA LEU A 108 -3.45 -0.90 10.08
C LEU A 108 -4.35 0.30 9.80
N ASP A 109 -5.16 0.71 10.78
CA ASP A 109 -5.86 2.00 10.71
C ASP A 109 -4.89 3.18 10.87
N ALA A 110 -5.27 4.35 10.38
CA ALA A 110 -4.53 5.58 10.58
C ALA A 110 -4.31 5.93 12.07
N ALA A 111 -5.29 5.66 12.95
CA ALA A 111 -5.14 5.81 14.41
C ALA A 111 -4.46 4.61 15.09
N GLY A 112 -4.06 3.59 14.32
CA GLY A 112 -3.42 2.38 14.82
C GLY A 112 -1.99 2.60 15.35
N PRO A 113 -1.42 1.57 16.01
CA PRO A 113 -0.12 1.67 16.65
C PRO A 113 1.03 1.89 15.65
N VAL A 114 2.05 2.63 16.10
CA VAL A 114 3.31 2.84 15.36
C VAL A 114 4.45 1.96 15.84
N ASN A 115 4.36 1.43 17.06
CA ASN A 115 5.35 0.50 17.60
C ASN A 115 5.08 -0.91 17.08
N ARG A 116 6.10 -1.56 16.52
CA ARG A 116 5.99 -2.92 15.99
C ARG A 116 5.40 -3.91 16.99
N ALA A 117 5.76 -3.78 18.28
CA ALA A 117 5.27 -4.66 19.34
C ALA A 117 3.73 -4.65 19.47
N ASP A 118 3.07 -3.58 19.02
CA ASP A 118 1.63 -3.39 19.13
C ASP A 118 0.89 -3.65 17.79
N MET A 119 1.62 -3.83 16.68
CA MET A 119 1.08 -4.13 15.34
C MET A 119 0.66 -5.60 15.19
N ARG A 120 -0.23 -6.06 16.06
CA ARG A 120 -0.68 -7.45 16.13
C ARG A 120 -2.12 -7.55 16.62
N GLY A 121 -2.71 -8.74 16.50
CA GLY A 121 -4.04 -9.02 17.03
C GLY A 121 -5.11 -8.14 16.40
N ARG A 122 -5.78 -7.32 17.22
CA ARG A 122 -6.87 -6.44 16.77
C ARG A 122 -6.40 -5.18 16.05
N ALA A 123 -5.13 -4.80 16.14
CA ALA A 123 -4.60 -3.68 15.36
C ALA A 123 -4.62 -3.97 13.84
N ILE A 124 -4.72 -5.23 13.43
CA ILE A 124 -4.68 -5.66 12.02
C ILE A 124 -6.10 -5.64 11.44
N GLY A 125 -6.32 -4.73 10.48
CA GLY A 125 -7.60 -4.58 9.78
C GLY A 125 -7.71 -5.44 8.54
N ALA A 126 -6.59 -5.66 7.84
CA ALA A 126 -6.47 -6.61 6.74
C ALA A 126 -5.04 -7.17 6.66
N GLU A 127 -4.92 -8.38 6.12
CA GLU A 127 -3.67 -9.10 5.95
C GLU A 127 -3.70 -9.87 4.64
N VAL A 128 -2.63 -9.77 3.86
CA VAL A 128 -2.41 -10.53 2.64
C VAL A 128 -1.08 -11.23 2.73
N LEU A 129 -1.10 -12.55 2.56
CA LEU A 129 0.08 -13.37 2.32
C LEU A 129 0.10 -13.71 0.84
N PHE A 130 1.26 -13.54 0.20
CA PHE A 130 1.52 -13.95 -1.16
C PHE A 130 2.84 -14.71 -1.24
N ALA A 131 2.86 -15.86 -1.92
CA ALA A 131 4.07 -16.58 -2.25
C ALA A 131 4.01 -17.05 -3.71
N ARG A 132 5.13 -16.87 -4.43
CA ARG A 132 5.26 -17.35 -5.82
C ARG A 132 5.27 -18.88 -5.88
N ASN A 133 5.85 -19.51 -4.86
CA ASN A 133 5.90 -20.96 -4.68
C ASN A 133 5.30 -21.33 -3.31
N PRO A 134 3.97 -21.48 -3.19
CA PRO A 134 3.33 -21.73 -1.90
C PRO A 134 3.76 -23.07 -1.27
N SER A 135 4.08 -24.09 -2.07
CA SER A 135 4.55 -25.39 -1.55
C SER A 135 5.90 -25.32 -0.83
N ALA A 136 6.70 -24.29 -1.08
CA ALA A 136 7.94 -24.04 -0.35
C ALA A 136 7.71 -23.35 1.01
N ILE A 137 6.52 -22.75 1.22
CA ILE A 137 6.18 -22.01 2.43
C ILE A 137 5.37 -22.92 3.37
N PRO A 138 5.88 -23.23 4.59
CA PRO A 138 5.16 -24.06 5.54
C PRO A 138 3.77 -23.49 5.88
N GLY A 139 2.73 -24.31 5.75
CA GLY A 139 1.35 -23.93 6.08
C GLY A 139 0.61 -23.16 4.98
N MET A 140 1.19 -23.01 3.79
CA MET A 140 0.54 -22.36 2.66
C MET A 140 0.13 -23.38 1.58
N ALA A 141 -1.17 -23.44 1.27
CA ALA A 141 -1.72 -24.35 0.27
C ALA A 141 -2.00 -23.67 -1.09
N ALA A 142 -2.10 -22.34 -1.11
CA ALA A 142 -2.40 -21.54 -2.30
C ALA A 142 -1.47 -20.33 -2.36
N PRO A 143 -1.21 -19.75 -3.55
CA PRO A 143 -0.30 -18.62 -3.69
C PRO A 143 -0.72 -17.38 -2.89
N PHE A 144 -2.02 -17.24 -2.60
CA PHE A 144 -2.57 -16.12 -1.83
C PHE A 144 -3.39 -16.61 -0.65
N VAL A 145 -3.27 -15.88 0.47
CA VAL A 145 -4.22 -15.92 1.59
C VAL A 145 -4.54 -14.47 1.95
N ALA A 146 -5.80 -14.08 1.83
CA ALA A 146 -6.24 -12.70 2.02
C ALA A 146 -7.36 -12.66 3.06
N ARG A 147 -7.15 -11.92 4.16
CA ARG A 147 -8.06 -11.86 5.31
C ARG A 147 -8.31 -10.44 5.74
N TYR A 148 -9.51 -10.14 6.22
CA TYR A 148 -9.83 -8.85 6.82
C TYR A 148 -10.88 -8.97 7.92
N THR A 149 -10.87 -8.00 8.83
CA THR A 149 -11.91 -7.86 9.87
C THR A 149 -13.02 -6.98 9.32
N THR A 150 -14.29 -7.40 9.45
CA THR A 150 -15.43 -6.70 8.84
C THR A 150 -15.78 -5.37 9.49
N GLY A 151 -15.65 -5.24 10.81
CA GLY A 151 -16.05 -4.03 11.51
C GLY A 151 -15.11 -2.85 11.26
N GLN A 152 -15.62 -1.67 11.59
CA GLN A 152 -14.89 -0.42 11.47
C GLN A 152 -13.82 -0.30 12.58
N PRO A 153 -12.75 0.47 12.34
CA PRO A 153 -11.75 0.72 13.37
C PRO A 153 -12.37 1.53 14.53
N ALA A 154 -12.06 1.12 15.75
CA ALA A 154 -12.34 1.90 16.95
C ALA A 154 -11.42 3.15 17.02
N GLY A 155 -11.68 4.05 17.97
CA GLY A 155 -10.91 5.30 18.09
C GLY A 155 -9.41 5.10 18.38
N ASN A 156 -8.99 3.92 18.83
CA ASN A 156 -7.59 3.52 19.03
C ASN A 156 -7.00 2.74 17.83
N GLY A 157 -7.71 2.67 16.70
CA GLY A 157 -7.30 1.95 15.50
C GLY A 157 -7.42 0.41 15.58
N GLU A 158 -8.04 -0.14 16.63
CA GLU A 158 -8.32 -1.57 16.71
C GLU A 158 -9.60 -1.95 15.94
N PHE A 159 -9.58 -3.11 15.30
CA PHE A 159 -10.72 -3.66 14.57
C PHE A 159 -11.42 -4.75 15.38
N TYR A 160 -12.75 -4.68 15.38
CA TYR A 160 -13.64 -5.63 16.04
C TYR A 160 -14.61 -6.20 15.01
N GLY A 161 -14.97 -7.48 15.13
CA GLY A 161 -15.93 -8.13 14.24
C GLY A 161 -15.46 -9.49 13.72
N GLU A 162 -16.12 -9.96 12.68
CA GLU A 162 -15.82 -11.24 12.04
C GLU A 162 -14.55 -11.12 11.19
N ARG A 163 -13.68 -12.13 11.26
CA ARG A 163 -12.55 -12.27 10.32
C ARG A 163 -13.03 -13.05 9.11
N LYS A 164 -13.03 -12.39 7.95
CA LYS A 164 -13.32 -13.02 6.67
C LYS A 164 -12.05 -13.35 5.93
N GLU A 165 -12.02 -14.53 5.33
CA GLU A 165 -10.99 -14.96 4.41
C GLU A 165 -11.59 -15.04 3.01
N LEU A 166 -10.93 -14.45 2.03
CA LEU A 166 -11.38 -14.48 0.65
C LEU A 166 -10.98 -15.80 0.00
N SER A 167 -11.87 -16.34 -0.84
CA SER A 167 -11.51 -17.43 -1.75
C SER A 167 -10.54 -16.97 -2.84
N LEU A 168 -9.83 -17.91 -3.45
CA LEU A 168 -8.88 -17.59 -4.53
C LEU A 168 -9.57 -16.95 -5.74
N ASP A 169 -10.80 -17.36 -6.06
CA ASP A 169 -11.57 -16.79 -7.17
C ASP A 169 -12.00 -15.35 -6.90
N GLU A 170 -12.37 -15.02 -5.66
CA GLU A 170 -12.64 -13.65 -5.24
C GLU A 170 -11.37 -12.79 -5.33
N ILE A 171 -10.24 -13.29 -4.84
CA ILE A 171 -8.94 -12.59 -4.93
C ILE A 171 -8.60 -12.31 -6.39
N LYS A 172 -8.72 -13.32 -7.27
CA LYS A 172 -8.45 -13.18 -8.71
C LYS A 172 -9.36 -12.15 -9.35
N THR A 173 -10.65 -12.16 -9.01
CA THR A 173 -11.64 -11.20 -9.50
C THR A 173 -11.26 -9.78 -9.09
N ILE A 174 -10.94 -9.58 -7.81
CA ILE A 174 -10.52 -8.29 -7.25
C ILE A 174 -9.25 -7.79 -7.96
N VAL A 175 -8.18 -8.59 -7.97
CA VAL A 175 -6.87 -8.19 -8.53
C VAL A 175 -6.95 -7.91 -10.03
N THR A 176 -7.77 -8.67 -10.76
CA THR A 176 -7.97 -8.45 -12.21
C THR A 176 -8.73 -7.14 -12.49
N ALA A 177 -9.65 -6.75 -11.60
CA ALA A 177 -10.39 -5.49 -11.72
C ALA A 177 -9.53 -4.25 -11.36
N MET A 178 -8.42 -4.42 -10.64
CA MET A 178 -7.55 -3.32 -10.21
C MET A 178 -6.92 -2.58 -11.40
N LYS A 179 -7.20 -1.28 -11.47
CA LYS A 179 -6.57 -0.36 -12.43
C LYS A 179 -5.32 0.29 -11.85
N GLU A 180 -5.33 0.60 -10.57
CA GLU A 180 -4.17 1.16 -9.87
C GLU A 180 -3.38 0.05 -9.20
N ARG A 181 -2.06 0.04 -9.45
CA ARG A 181 -1.13 -0.99 -8.94
C ARG A 181 0.07 -0.39 -8.23
N ALA A 182 0.00 0.89 -7.89
CA ALA A 182 1.07 1.57 -7.14
C ALA A 182 1.18 1.00 -5.72
N ASP A 183 2.34 1.17 -5.11
CA ASP A 183 2.57 0.89 -3.68
C ASP A 183 2.04 2.03 -2.80
N CYS A 184 2.12 1.90 -1.48
CA CYS A 184 1.88 2.99 -0.53
C CYS A 184 3.01 4.03 -0.59
N ILE A 185 2.66 5.28 -0.27
CA ILE A 185 3.63 6.36 -0.14
C ILE A 185 4.56 6.05 1.04
N ASP A 186 5.86 6.03 0.80
CA ASP A 186 6.85 5.95 1.88
C ASP A 186 7.23 7.37 2.34
N PRO A 187 6.85 7.78 3.57
CA PRO A 187 7.16 9.11 4.07
C PRO A 187 8.67 9.35 4.28
N HIS A 188 9.50 8.30 4.28
CA HIS A 188 10.94 8.39 4.52
C HIS A 188 11.80 8.23 3.24
N ALA A 189 11.19 7.99 2.08
CA ALA A 189 11.94 7.71 0.83
C ALA A 189 12.80 8.87 0.30
N VAL A 190 12.65 10.09 0.84
CA VAL A 190 13.38 11.28 0.37
C VAL A 190 14.70 11.51 1.11
N GLU A 191 15.00 10.77 2.19
CA GLU A 191 16.26 10.96 2.93
C GLU A 191 17.47 10.26 2.30
N GLU A 192 17.30 9.36 1.33
CA GLU A 192 18.42 8.63 0.70
C GLU A 192 18.93 9.23 -0.62
N ALA A 193 18.32 10.32 -1.12
CA ALA A 193 18.73 10.95 -2.39
C ALA A 193 19.83 12.04 -2.25
N GLY A 194 20.60 12.01 -1.16
CA GLY A 194 21.56 13.08 -0.83
C GLY A 194 22.79 12.62 -0.04
N GLY A 195 23.58 11.68 -0.58
CA GLY A 195 24.86 11.27 -0.01
C GLY A 195 25.91 11.02 -1.10
N HIS A 196 26.84 11.96 -1.23
CA HIS A 196 27.84 12.04 -2.29
C HIS A 196 28.68 10.77 -2.49
N ARG A 197 28.75 10.37 -3.76
CA ARG A 197 29.84 9.61 -4.37
C ARG A 197 31.13 10.44 -4.30
N GLU A 198 32.08 10.04 -3.47
CA GLU A 198 33.49 10.31 -3.71
C GLU A 198 34.25 8.98 -3.72
N ALA A 199 34.66 8.60 -4.93
CA ALA A 199 35.71 7.63 -5.12
C ALA A 199 37.03 8.24 -4.63
N LYS A 200 37.75 7.51 -3.80
CA LYS A 200 39.21 7.63 -3.77
C LYS A 200 39.83 6.24 -3.78
N ALA A 201 40.58 6.01 -4.85
CA ALA A 201 41.29 4.78 -5.15
C ALA A 201 42.66 4.74 -4.45
N GLU A 202 43.10 3.50 -4.23
CA GLU A 202 44.47 2.97 -4.21
C GLU A 202 45.47 3.28 -3.08
N GLY A 203 46.12 2.19 -2.63
CA GLY A 203 47.33 2.18 -1.81
C GLY A 203 47.53 0.82 -1.10
N GLY A 204 48.05 -0.19 -1.81
CA GLY A 204 48.41 -1.50 -1.26
C GLY A 204 49.79 -1.57 -0.59
N HIS A 205 50.03 -2.72 0.05
CA HIS A 205 51.26 -3.39 0.54
C HIS A 205 50.92 -4.02 1.91
N GLY A 206 50.94 -5.33 2.14
CA GLY A 206 51.93 -6.39 1.88
C GLY A 206 52.09 -7.07 3.26
N GLU A 207 51.62 -8.29 3.51
CA GLU A 207 52.16 -9.62 3.17
C GLU A 207 52.48 -10.37 4.48
N ALA A 208 51.92 -11.57 4.56
CA ALA A 208 52.29 -12.79 5.30
C ALA A 208 53.00 -12.72 6.68
N SER A 209 52.49 -13.52 7.62
CA SER A 209 53.16 -14.79 8.00
C SER A 209 52.19 -15.72 8.74
N ALA A 210 52.10 -16.95 8.24
CA ALA A 210 51.57 -18.10 8.95
C ALA A 210 52.71 -18.71 9.77
N GLU A 211 52.40 -19.23 10.97
CA GLU A 211 53.17 -20.34 11.53
C GLU A 211 52.28 -21.24 12.39
N ASP A 212 52.54 -22.51 12.17
CA ASP A 212 51.89 -23.74 12.63
C ASP A 212 52.30 -24.09 14.07
N GLY A 213 51.53 -24.93 14.78
CA GLY A 213 51.88 -25.32 16.15
C GLY A 213 50.81 -26.10 16.92
N SER A 214 50.73 -27.39 16.62
CA SER A 214 49.93 -28.48 17.21
C SER A 214 50.06 -28.77 18.72
N HIS A 215 49.12 -29.60 19.21
CA HIS A 215 48.99 -30.32 20.51
C HIS A 215 48.36 -29.52 21.66
N GLU A 216 47.40 -29.99 22.46
CA GLU A 216 47.11 -31.36 22.91
C GLU A 216 45.65 -31.48 23.43
N VAL A 217 45.10 -32.69 23.32
CA VAL A 217 43.80 -33.14 23.85
C VAL A 217 43.86 -33.36 25.37
N ALA A 218 42.81 -32.95 26.10
CA ALA A 218 42.38 -33.67 27.31
C ALA A 218 40.88 -33.44 27.57
N ALA A 219 40.14 -34.54 27.56
CA ALA A 219 38.79 -34.66 28.08
C ALA A 219 38.83 -34.80 29.62
N SER A 220 37.82 -34.27 30.32
CA SER A 220 37.14 -35.01 31.40
C SER A 220 35.80 -34.37 31.75
N GLU A 221 34.79 -35.22 31.81
CA GLU A 221 33.47 -35.01 32.40
C GLU A 221 33.57 -34.61 33.88
N HIS A 222 32.60 -33.82 34.36
CA HIS A 222 31.79 -34.02 35.58
C HIS A 222 30.56 -33.11 35.51
#